data_AF-A0A0B5DRF8-F1
#
_entry.id   AF-A0A0B5DRF8-F1
#
_cell.length_a   1.000
_cell.length_b   1.000
_cell.length_c   1.000
_cell.angle_alpha   90.00
_cell.angle_beta   90.00
_cell.angle_gamma   90.00
#
_symmetry.space_group_name_H-M   'P 1'
#
loop_
_entity.id
_entity.type
_entity.pdbx_description
1 polymer ?
#
loop_
_entity_poly.entity_id
_entity_poly.type
_entity_poly.pdbx_seq_one_letter_code
_entity_poly.pdbx_strand_id
1 'polypeptide(L)'
;MIAARGGQAMGLGSFLFGRRTATAPAAARKARSEARLREEGVPVNPHLPPVGDGVTALARPEAEVVERALGAMIAAVKAETRDDGFIAKVIAQYRAEDVFTPLERAFIDDPAPSQEDCTTFVWRSEEVQVLLWAVRLLDALPYPAGLAPVPAMGQIMSRLGRDGLVAEARLRPLAEILDAADLTARYRWACANARTNRRTAPSNLDPGVVCERHYAFNWLIGSSGRDWDHITTDT
;
A
#
# COMPACT_ATOMS: atom_id res chain seq x y z
N MET A 1 29.65 -58.91 -19.88
CA MET A 1 29.92 -57.52 -20.33
C MET A 1 28.58 -56.92 -20.76
N ILE A 2 27.79 -56.44 -19.81
CA ILE A 2 26.46 -55.86 -20.03
C ILE A 2 26.57 -54.41 -19.59
N ALA A 3 26.56 -53.50 -20.56
CA ALA A 3 26.68 -52.07 -20.34
C ALA A 3 25.32 -51.51 -19.92
N ALA A 4 25.28 -50.96 -18.70
CA ALA A 4 24.27 -50.02 -18.27
C ALA A 4 24.60 -48.62 -18.82
N ARG A 5 23.59 -47.85 -19.25
CA ARG A 5 23.37 -46.42 -18.93
C ARG A 5 22.39 -45.78 -19.91
N GLY A 6 21.52 -44.93 -19.37
CA GLY A 6 20.98 -43.80 -20.13
C GLY A 6 19.47 -43.55 -20.01
N GLY A 7 18.89 -43.63 -18.81
CA GLY A 7 17.60 -42.99 -18.57
C GLY A 7 17.74 -41.47 -18.75
N GLN A 8 17.06 -40.90 -19.74
CA GLN A 8 16.89 -39.45 -19.87
C GLN A 8 15.96 -38.98 -18.75
N ALA A 9 16.53 -38.44 -17.69
CA ALA A 9 15.81 -37.58 -16.77
C ALA A 9 15.58 -36.23 -17.47
N MET A 10 14.33 -35.92 -17.82
CA MET A 10 13.93 -34.57 -18.16
C MET A 10 14.28 -33.66 -16.98
N GLY A 11 15.20 -32.74 -17.20
CA GLY A 11 15.56 -31.74 -16.20
C GLY A 11 14.40 -30.80 -15.93
N LEU A 12 13.77 -30.95 -14.76
CA LEU A 12 12.84 -30.01 -14.12
C LEU A 12 13.56 -28.70 -13.66
N GLY A 13 14.55 -28.23 -14.40
CA GLY A 13 15.52 -27.23 -13.97
C GLY A 13 15.49 -25.89 -14.70
N SER A 14 14.42 -25.55 -15.44
CA SER A 14 14.40 -24.32 -16.26
C SER A 14 13.18 -23.41 -16.06
N PHE A 15 12.28 -23.71 -15.11
CA PHE A 15 11.03 -22.94 -14.96
C PHE A 15 11.04 -21.85 -13.85
N LEU A 16 12.15 -21.62 -13.14
CA LEU A 16 12.12 -20.76 -11.94
C LEU A 16 12.92 -19.45 -12.01
N PHE A 17 13.68 -19.17 -13.08
CA PHE A 17 14.39 -17.89 -13.24
C PHE A 17 14.35 -17.35 -14.68
N GLY A 18 13.19 -17.44 -15.33
CA GLY A 18 12.92 -16.60 -16.49
C GLY A 18 12.87 -15.15 -16.01
N ARG A 19 13.89 -14.34 -16.34
CA ARG A 19 13.76 -12.87 -16.36
C ARG A 19 12.52 -12.58 -17.21
N ARG A 20 11.36 -12.35 -16.58
CA ARG A 20 10.21 -11.76 -17.27
C ARG A 20 10.70 -10.41 -17.77
N THR A 21 10.98 -10.31 -19.06
CA THR A 21 11.18 -9.02 -19.69
C THR A 21 9.94 -8.20 -19.38
N ALA A 22 10.15 -7.00 -18.86
CA ALA A 22 9.05 -6.09 -18.58
C ALA A 22 8.23 -5.92 -19.87
N THR A 23 6.92 -5.98 -19.73
CA THR A 23 6.01 -5.68 -20.83
C THR A 23 6.19 -4.23 -21.28
N ALA A 24 5.78 -3.90 -22.50
CA ALA A 24 5.87 -2.53 -23.00
C ALA A 24 5.16 -1.50 -22.08
N PRO A 25 3.96 -1.78 -21.54
CA PRO A 25 3.30 -0.89 -20.57
C PRO A 25 4.09 -0.71 -19.26
N ALA A 26 4.63 -1.78 -18.67
CA ALA A 26 5.45 -1.71 -17.46
C ALA A 26 6.76 -0.92 -17.69
N ALA A 27 7.41 -1.12 -18.83
CA ALA A 27 8.62 -0.37 -19.19
C ALA A 27 8.33 1.13 -19.36
N ALA A 28 7.23 1.49 -20.03
CA ALA A 28 6.82 2.88 -20.21
C ALA A 28 6.46 3.55 -18.88
N ARG A 29 5.81 2.83 -17.97
CA ARG A 29 5.53 3.28 -16.60
C ARG A 29 6.80 3.57 -15.82
N LYS A 30 7.76 2.65 -15.80
CA LYS A 30 9.08 2.89 -15.21
C LYS A 30 9.76 4.13 -15.79
N ALA A 31 9.70 4.33 -17.11
CA ALA A 31 10.29 5.51 -17.73
C ALA A 31 9.63 6.82 -17.23
N ARG A 32 8.29 6.85 -17.10
CA ARG A 32 7.57 7.99 -16.51
C ARG A 32 7.98 8.24 -15.06
N SER A 33 8.00 7.21 -14.22
CA SER A 33 8.41 7.34 -12.82
C SER A 33 9.85 7.83 -12.70
N GLU A 34 10.78 7.29 -13.47
CA GLU A 34 12.18 7.73 -13.44
C GLU A 34 12.37 9.15 -13.97
N ALA A 35 11.58 9.59 -14.94
CA ALA A 35 11.57 10.99 -15.36
C ALA A 35 11.14 11.89 -14.20
N ARG A 36 10.05 11.53 -13.52
CA ARG A 36 9.54 12.25 -12.35
C ARG A 36 10.56 12.33 -11.21
N LEU A 37 11.23 11.23 -10.88
CA LEU A 37 12.30 11.21 -9.88
C LEU A 37 13.42 12.19 -10.21
N ARG A 38 13.84 12.26 -11.49
CA ARG A 38 14.88 13.21 -11.92
C ARG A 38 14.44 14.67 -11.77
N GLU A 39 13.18 14.97 -12.12
CA GLU A 39 12.60 16.31 -11.92
C GLU A 39 12.59 16.72 -10.44
N GLU A 40 12.32 15.77 -9.55
CA GLU A 40 12.26 15.97 -8.10
C GLU A 40 13.64 15.89 -7.41
N GLY A 41 14.71 15.61 -8.14
CA GLY A 41 16.07 15.44 -7.58
C GLY A 41 16.27 14.15 -6.79
N VAL A 42 15.36 13.17 -6.92
CA VAL A 42 15.43 11.88 -6.24
C VAL A 42 16.36 10.93 -7.01
N PRO A 43 17.33 10.26 -6.35
CA PRO A 43 18.20 9.29 -6.99
C PRO A 43 17.43 8.16 -7.69
N VAL A 44 17.83 7.83 -8.92
CA VAL A 44 17.21 6.77 -9.73
C VAL A 44 18.06 5.51 -9.69
N ASN A 45 17.43 4.36 -9.43
CA ASN A 45 18.00 3.05 -9.70
C ASN A 45 17.52 2.53 -11.07
N PRO A 46 18.36 2.56 -12.12
CA PRO A 46 17.95 2.11 -13.45
C PRO A 46 17.70 0.60 -13.51
N HIS A 47 18.24 -0.17 -12.56
CA HIS A 47 18.12 -1.63 -12.48
C HIS A 47 16.90 -2.09 -11.68
N LEU A 48 16.20 -1.19 -10.99
CA LEU A 48 14.96 -1.55 -10.28
C LEU A 48 13.89 -1.94 -11.32
N PRO A 49 13.38 -3.19 -11.30
CA PRO A 49 12.36 -3.62 -12.24
C PRO A 49 11.10 -2.75 -12.09
N PRO A 50 10.32 -2.54 -13.17
CA PRO A 50 9.03 -1.90 -13.04
C PRO A 50 8.10 -2.76 -12.19
N VAL A 51 7.14 -2.13 -11.54
CA VAL A 51 5.95 -2.85 -11.05
C VAL A 51 5.32 -3.57 -12.25
N GLY A 52 5.04 -4.87 -12.09
CA GLY A 52 4.47 -5.68 -13.16
C GLY A 52 3.08 -5.20 -13.61
N ASP A 53 2.54 -5.80 -14.65
CA ASP A 53 1.19 -5.49 -15.17
C ASP A 53 0.03 -6.05 -14.33
N GLY A 54 0.29 -6.44 -13.07
CA GLY A 54 -0.74 -6.87 -12.13
C GLY A 54 -1.64 -7.99 -12.68
N VAL A 55 -1.15 -9.23 -12.74
CA VAL A 55 -1.92 -10.33 -13.38
C VAL A 55 -3.08 -10.85 -12.50
N THR A 56 -3.23 -10.35 -11.27
CA THR A 56 -4.31 -10.73 -10.32
C THR A 56 -4.80 -9.55 -9.46
N ALA A 57 -4.28 -8.36 -9.74
CA ALA A 57 -4.13 -7.22 -8.85
C ALA A 57 -5.42 -6.46 -8.50
N LEU A 58 -6.31 -6.26 -9.47
CA LEU A 58 -7.45 -5.35 -9.35
C LEU A 58 -8.80 -6.00 -9.10
N ALA A 59 -8.81 -7.29 -8.78
CA ALA A 59 -10.08 -7.97 -8.54
C ALA A 59 -10.82 -7.45 -7.28
N ARG A 60 -10.24 -6.51 -6.50
CA ARG A 60 -10.87 -5.93 -5.32
C ARG A 60 -12.01 -5.00 -5.72
N PRO A 61 -13.27 -5.30 -5.35
CA PRO A 61 -14.39 -4.41 -5.55
C PRO A 61 -14.20 -3.09 -4.81
N GLU A 62 -14.82 -2.01 -5.28
CA GLU A 62 -14.75 -0.70 -4.62
C GLU A 62 -15.18 -0.78 -3.15
N ALA A 63 -16.20 -1.60 -2.85
CA ALA A 63 -16.66 -1.85 -1.49
C ALA A 63 -15.55 -2.40 -0.58
N GLU A 64 -14.75 -3.35 -1.08
CA GLU A 64 -13.65 -3.94 -0.31
C GLU A 64 -12.56 -2.90 0.00
N VAL A 65 -12.25 -2.02 -0.97
CA VAL A 65 -11.27 -0.93 -0.76
C VAL A 65 -11.77 0.09 0.26
N VAL A 66 -13.06 0.42 0.21
CA VAL A 66 -13.72 1.32 1.17
C VAL A 66 -13.74 0.72 2.58
N GLU A 67 -14.14 -0.55 2.71
CA GLU A 67 -14.17 -1.24 4.00
C GLU A 67 -12.78 -1.35 4.61
N ARG A 68 -11.76 -1.58 3.77
CA ARG A 68 -10.37 -1.56 4.23
C ARG A 68 -9.94 -0.19 4.75
N ALA A 69 -10.27 0.87 4.02
CA ALA A 69 -9.99 2.24 4.44
C ALA A 69 -10.72 2.59 5.74
N LEU A 70 -11.94 2.10 5.91
CA LEU A 70 -12.73 2.31 7.13
C LEU A 70 -12.09 1.64 8.36
N GLY A 71 -11.71 0.37 8.25
CA GLY A 71 -11.04 -0.35 9.35
C GLY A 71 -9.73 0.30 9.75
N ALA A 72 -8.88 0.61 8.76
CA ALA A 72 -7.59 1.26 8.98
C ALA A 72 -7.74 2.65 9.61
N MET A 73 -8.72 3.45 9.17
CA MET A 73 -8.98 4.78 9.75
C MET A 73 -9.43 4.69 11.20
N ILE A 74 -10.35 3.77 11.54
CA ILE A 74 -10.81 3.61 12.93
C ILE A 74 -9.64 3.20 13.83
N ALA A 75 -8.77 2.28 13.37
CA ALA A 75 -7.59 1.89 14.12
C ALA A 75 -6.61 3.07 14.30
N ALA A 76 -6.37 3.87 13.27
CA ALA A 76 -5.54 5.07 13.37
C ALA A 76 -6.11 6.11 14.34
N VAL A 77 -7.44 6.33 14.32
CA VAL A 77 -8.12 7.24 15.25
C VAL A 77 -8.06 6.71 16.68
N LYS A 78 -8.16 5.39 16.90
CA LYS A 78 -7.94 4.81 18.23
C LYS A 78 -6.52 5.07 18.72
N ALA A 79 -5.53 4.87 17.86
CA ALA A 79 -4.13 5.09 18.20
C ALA A 79 -3.82 6.53 18.63
N GLU A 80 -4.46 7.51 17.97
CA GLU A 80 -4.33 8.92 18.29
C GLU A 80 -5.08 9.31 19.59
N THR A 81 -6.33 8.87 19.73
CA THR A 81 -7.23 9.37 20.79
C THR A 81 -7.17 8.55 22.08
N ARG A 82 -6.94 7.24 21.98
CA ARG A 82 -7.02 6.27 23.08
C ARG A 82 -8.34 6.32 23.86
N ASP A 83 -9.40 6.73 23.20
CA ASP A 83 -10.74 6.85 23.79
C ASP A 83 -11.63 5.72 23.30
N ASP A 84 -11.66 4.62 24.05
CA ASP A 84 -12.47 3.44 23.73
C ASP A 84 -13.98 3.78 23.65
N GLY A 85 -14.46 4.72 24.46
CA GLY A 85 -15.87 5.14 24.45
C GLY A 85 -16.23 5.91 23.18
N PHE A 86 -15.32 6.74 22.68
CA PHE A 86 -15.44 7.39 21.38
C PHE A 86 -15.36 6.37 20.24
N ILE A 87 -14.38 5.47 20.27
CA ILE A 87 -14.19 4.45 19.23
C ILE A 87 -15.40 3.51 19.15
N ALA A 88 -15.97 3.08 20.27
CA ALA A 88 -17.19 2.28 20.27
C ALA A 88 -18.37 2.98 19.57
N LYS A 89 -18.52 4.30 19.76
CA LYS A 89 -19.54 5.10 19.06
C LYS A 89 -19.26 5.18 17.56
N VAL A 90 -18.00 5.36 17.16
CA VAL A 90 -17.60 5.39 15.75
C VAL A 90 -17.87 4.03 15.11
N ILE A 91 -17.49 2.92 15.74
CA ILE A 91 -17.77 1.56 15.24
C ILE A 91 -19.26 1.38 15.00
N ALA A 92 -20.10 1.72 15.98
CA ALA A 92 -21.55 1.60 15.85
C ALA A 92 -22.13 2.53 14.77
N GLN A 93 -21.65 3.77 14.66
CA GLN A 93 -22.10 4.75 13.67
C GLN A 93 -21.86 4.24 12.24
N TYR A 94 -20.71 3.63 12.00
CA TYR A 94 -20.36 3.10 10.67
C TYR A 94 -20.78 1.64 10.47
N ARG A 95 -21.31 0.96 11.50
CA ARG A 95 -21.57 -0.49 11.52
C ARG A 95 -20.31 -1.28 11.14
N ALA A 96 -19.15 -0.92 11.69
CA ALA A 96 -17.84 -1.36 11.20
C ALA A 96 -17.31 -2.66 11.84
N GLU A 97 -18.13 -3.41 12.55
CA GLU A 97 -17.69 -4.58 13.33
C GLU A 97 -17.03 -5.68 12.47
N ASP A 98 -17.46 -5.79 11.21
CA ASP A 98 -17.09 -6.78 10.22
C ASP A 98 -15.90 -6.36 9.33
N VAL A 99 -15.43 -5.12 9.41
CA VAL A 99 -14.40 -4.64 8.48
C VAL A 99 -12.97 -4.86 8.97
N PHE A 100 -12.75 -5.09 10.27
CA PHE A 100 -11.41 -5.12 10.87
C PHE A 100 -10.59 -6.36 10.50
N THR A 101 -9.29 -6.15 10.30
CA THR A 101 -8.33 -7.26 10.23
C THR A 101 -8.09 -7.87 11.61
N PRO A 102 -7.55 -9.10 11.71
CA PRO A 102 -7.18 -9.68 13.00
C PRO A 102 -6.27 -8.79 13.85
N LEU A 103 -5.28 -8.11 13.25
CA LEU A 103 -4.41 -7.19 13.99
C LEU A 103 -5.15 -5.93 14.44
N GLU A 104 -6.00 -5.34 13.59
CA GLU A 104 -6.82 -4.19 13.97
C GLU A 104 -7.78 -4.54 15.10
N ARG A 105 -8.43 -5.70 15.02
CA ARG A 105 -9.35 -6.18 16.05
C ARG A 105 -8.63 -6.36 17.39
N ALA A 106 -7.47 -7.02 17.40
CA ALA A 106 -6.68 -7.19 18.61
C ALA A 106 -6.29 -5.83 19.23
N PHE A 107 -5.85 -4.88 18.41
CA PHE A 107 -5.51 -3.53 18.86
C PHE A 107 -6.74 -2.75 19.37
N ILE A 108 -7.89 -2.85 18.69
CA ILE A 108 -9.13 -2.18 19.07
C ILE A 108 -9.73 -2.75 20.35
N ASP A 109 -9.55 -4.03 20.62
CA ASP A 109 -10.08 -4.68 21.81
C ASP A 109 -9.14 -4.56 23.02
N ASP A 110 -7.88 -4.17 22.83
CA ASP A 110 -6.94 -3.88 23.93
C ASP A 110 -7.29 -2.54 24.62
N PRO A 111 -7.69 -2.54 25.91
CA PRO A 111 -8.03 -1.31 26.63
C PRO A 111 -6.81 -0.48 27.04
N ALA A 112 -5.59 -1.01 26.90
CA ALA A 112 -4.35 -0.33 27.27
C ALA A 112 -3.21 -0.63 26.28
N PRO A 113 -3.39 -0.29 24.98
CA PRO A 113 -2.40 -0.59 23.96
C PRO A 113 -1.08 0.11 24.25
N SER A 114 0.03 -0.53 23.87
CA SER A 114 1.34 0.04 24.11
C SER A 114 1.57 1.32 23.29
N GLN A 115 2.53 2.14 23.71
CA GLN A 115 2.95 3.31 22.92
C GLN A 115 3.47 2.90 21.53
N GLU A 116 4.13 1.75 21.43
CA GLU A 116 4.64 1.20 20.18
C GLU A 116 3.50 0.80 19.23
N ASP A 117 2.46 0.15 19.76
CA ASP A 117 1.27 -0.19 18.98
C ASP A 117 0.55 1.07 18.50
N CYS A 118 0.34 2.05 19.39
CA CYS A 118 -0.26 3.33 18.98
C CYS A 118 0.57 4.01 17.89
N THR A 119 1.90 4.01 18.03
CA THR A 119 2.77 4.58 17.01
C THR A 119 2.65 3.82 15.69
N THR A 120 2.51 2.50 15.72
CA THR A 120 2.32 1.68 14.52
C THR A 120 0.98 1.94 13.85
N PHE A 121 -0.12 1.95 14.62
CA PHE A 121 -1.47 2.08 14.06
C PHE A 121 -1.82 3.50 13.60
N VAL A 122 -1.21 4.56 14.16
CA VAL A 122 -1.48 5.94 13.70
C VAL A 122 -0.97 6.17 12.27
N TRP A 123 0.11 5.48 11.88
CA TRP A 123 0.67 5.53 10.52
C TRP A 123 -0.28 4.98 9.45
N ARG A 124 -1.27 4.14 9.82
CA ARG A 124 -2.31 3.66 8.89
C ARG A 124 -3.11 4.79 8.23
N SER A 125 -3.09 5.99 8.79
CA SER A 125 -3.68 7.18 8.15
C SER A 125 -3.08 7.47 6.76
N GLU A 126 -1.81 7.15 6.51
CA GLU A 126 -1.17 7.26 5.19
C GLU A 126 -1.69 6.21 4.21
N GLU A 127 -1.95 5.00 4.71
CA GLU A 127 -2.55 3.90 3.95
C GLU A 127 -3.98 4.28 3.54
N VAL A 128 -4.76 4.84 4.47
CA VAL A 128 -6.12 5.35 4.23
C VAL A 128 -6.11 6.41 3.13
N GLN A 129 -5.15 7.33 3.12
CA GLN A 129 -5.04 8.34 2.07
C GLN A 129 -4.90 7.70 0.68
N VAL A 130 -4.09 6.65 0.56
CA VAL A 130 -3.92 5.90 -0.70
C VAL A 130 -5.21 5.20 -1.10
N LEU A 131 -5.90 4.54 -0.17
CA LEU A 131 -7.15 3.82 -0.45
C LEU A 131 -8.26 4.79 -0.90
N LEU A 132 -8.46 5.90 -0.20
CA LEU A 132 -9.44 6.93 -0.57
C LEU A 132 -9.09 7.60 -1.90
N TRP A 133 -7.80 7.83 -2.18
CA TRP A 133 -7.36 8.28 -3.49
C TRP A 133 -7.70 7.25 -4.57
N ALA A 134 -7.43 5.96 -4.34
CA ALA A 134 -7.66 4.90 -5.31
C ALA A 134 -9.14 4.79 -5.72
N VAL A 135 -10.09 5.08 -4.83
CA VAL A 135 -11.54 5.08 -5.12
C VAL A 135 -12.13 6.47 -5.43
N ARG A 136 -11.28 7.46 -5.75
CA ARG A 136 -11.68 8.84 -6.12
C ARG A 136 -12.48 9.60 -5.06
N LEU A 137 -12.36 9.20 -3.79
CA LEU A 137 -12.85 10.00 -2.66
C LEU A 137 -11.83 11.09 -2.27
N LEU A 138 -10.59 10.96 -2.72
CA LEU A 138 -9.59 12.02 -2.77
C LEU A 138 -9.10 12.23 -4.21
N ASP A 139 -9.01 13.49 -4.63
CA ASP A 139 -8.65 13.86 -6.00
C ASP A 139 -7.16 13.66 -6.31
N ALA A 140 -6.28 13.90 -5.31
CA ALA A 140 -4.85 13.89 -5.50
C ALA A 140 -4.13 13.17 -4.35
N LEU A 141 -3.02 12.51 -4.70
CA LEU A 141 -2.05 11.98 -3.75
C LEU A 141 -0.80 12.86 -3.83
N PRO A 142 -0.54 13.73 -2.83
CA PRO A 142 0.56 14.69 -2.89
C PRO A 142 1.92 13.99 -2.78
N TYR A 143 2.98 14.71 -3.14
CA TYR A 143 4.36 14.26 -2.92
C TYR A 143 4.57 13.83 -1.44
N PRO A 144 5.21 12.68 -1.16
CA PRO A 144 5.25 12.09 0.19
C PRO A 144 6.34 12.75 1.07
N ALA A 145 6.18 14.04 1.33
CA ALA A 145 7.04 14.83 2.21
C ALA A 145 6.33 15.30 3.49
N GLY A 146 5.02 15.10 3.57
CA GLY A 146 4.20 15.52 4.70
C GLY A 146 3.12 14.50 4.99
N LEU A 147 2.59 14.59 6.22
CA LEU A 147 1.61 13.66 6.75
C LEU A 147 0.25 13.79 6.05
N ALA A 148 -0.51 12.71 6.08
CA ALA A 148 -1.86 12.63 5.55
C ALA A 148 -2.78 13.64 6.24
N PRO A 149 -3.73 14.25 5.49
CA PRO A 149 -4.64 15.25 6.03
C PRO A 149 -5.80 14.56 6.78
N VAL A 150 -5.50 13.93 7.92
CA VAL A 150 -6.46 13.16 8.73
C VAL A 150 -7.78 13.90 8.98
N PRO A 151 -7.80 15.21 9.32
CA PRO A 151 -9.06 15.93 9.50
C PRO A 151 -9.92 16.00 8.22
N ALA A 152 -9.30 16.17 7.05
CA ALA A 152 -10.04 16.23 5.78
C ALA A 152 -10.60 14.86 5.39
N MET A 153 -9.82 13.79 5.60
CA MET A 153 -10.29 12.41 5.39
C MET A 153 -11.44 12.07 6.33
N GLY A 154 -11.31 12.43 7.62
CA GLY A 154 -12.37 12.26 8.61
C GLY A 154 -13.66 13.01 8.25
N GLN A 155 -13.56 14.23 7.70
CA GLN A 155 -14.72 14.98 7.21
C GLN A 155 -15.42 14.29 6.03
N ILE A 156 -14.67 13.75 5.06
CA ILE A 156 -15.24 13.00 3.93
C ILE A 156 -15.99 11.77 4.45
N MET A 157 -15.33 10.98 5.31
CA MET A 157 -15.92 9.76 5.85
C MET A 157 -17.15 10.05 6.70
N SER A 158 -17.11 11.07 7.54
CA SER A 158 -18.24 11.48 8.39
C SER A 158 -19.44 11.97 7.57
N ARG A 159 -19.18 12.77 6.53
CA ARG A 159 -20.23 13.29 5.64
C ARG A 159 -20.95 12.17 4.89
N LEU A 160 -20.21 11.17 4.43
CA LEU A 160 -20.76 10.10 3.59
C LEU A 160 -21.31 8.91 4.40
N GLY A 161 -20.72 8.62 5.56
CA GLY A 161 -20.96 7.36 6.26
C GLY A 161 -20.50 6.14 5.46
N ARG A 162 -20.65 4.92 6.00
CA ARG A 162 -20.22 3.69 5.31
C ARG A 162 -20.91 3.51 3.96
N ASP A 163 -22.23 3.65 3.92
CA ASP A 163 -23.01 3.42 2.69
C ASP A 163 -22.72 4.47 1.62
N GLY A 164 -22.57 5.73 1.99
CA GLY A 164 -22.20 6.79 1.05
C GLY A 164 -20.78 6.62 0.51
N LEU A 165 -19.83 6.18 1.34
CA LEU A 165 -18.47 5.87 0.88
C LEU A 165 -18.50 4.76 -0.18
N VAL A 166 -19.24 3.67 0.07
CA VAL A 166 -19.38 2.58 -0.91
C VAL A 166 -20.11 3.04 -2.18
N ALA A 167 -21.18 3.83 -2.04
CA ALA A 167 -21.97 4.31 -3.17
C ALA A 167 -21.22 5.29 -4.08
N GLU A 168 -20.37 6.16 -3.51
CA GLU A 168 -19.58 7.15 -4.24
C GLU A 168 -18.24 6.61 -4.75
N ALA A 169 -17.71 5.54 -4.14
CA ALA A 169 -16.43 4.97 -4.52
C ALA A 169 -16.39 4.53 -5.99
N ARG A 170 -15.38 5.01 -6.71
CA ARG A 170 -15.12 4.62 -8.10
C ARG A 170 -13.63 4.37 -8.27
N LEU A 171 -13.25 3.12 -8.53
CA LEU A 171 -11.84 2.79 -8.67
C LEU A 171 -11.21 3.58 -9.83
N ARG A 172 -10.02 4.13 -9.60
CA ARG A 172 -9.20 4.74 -10.65
C ARG A 172 -8.80 3.67 -11.68
N PRO A 173 -8.53 4.07 -12.95
CA PRO A 173 -8.05 3.14 -13.96
C PRO A 173 -6.81 2.40 -13.48
N LEU A 174 -6.70 1.11 -13.82
CA LEU A 174 -5.56 0.26 -13.45
C LEU A 174 -4.21 0.93 -13.69
N ALA A 175 -4.06 1.52 -14.88
CA ALA A 175 -2.81 2.16 -15.29
C ALA A 175 -2.41 3.30 -14.35
N GLU A 176 -3.38 4.05 -13.81
CA GLU A 176 -3.13 5.15 -12.88
C GLU A 176 -2.68 4.63 -11.51
N ILE A 177 -3.34 3.59 -10.98
CA ILE A 177 -2.95 2.95 -9.72
C ILE A 177 -1.55 2.33 -9.83
N LEU A 178 -1.29 1.65 -10.94
CA LEU A 178 0.00 1.04 -11.23
C LEU A 178 1.13 2.08 -11.39
N ASP A 179 0.83 3.23 -12.02
CA ASP A 179 1.80 4.33 -12.17
C ASP A 179 2.15 4.91 -10.79
N ALA A 180 1.17 5.13 -9.93
CA ALA A 180 1.40 5.58 -8.56
C ALA A 180 2.18 4.55 -7.73
N ALA A 181 1.83 3.26 -7.84
CA ALA A 181 2.54 2.18 -7.16
C ALA A 181 4.02 2.07 -7.58
N ASP A 182 4.32 2.17 -8.89
CA ASP A 182 5.70 2.16 -9.38
C ASP A 182 6.51 3.36 -8.91
N LEU A 183 5.89 4.55 -8.91
CA LEU A 183 6.50 5.76 -8.39
C LEU A 183 6.80 5.64 -6.89
N THR A 184 5.85 5.16 -6.09
CA THR A 184 6.03 4.95 -4.66
C THR A 184 7.08 3.88 -4.34
N ALA A 185 7.13 2.77 -5.08
CA ALA A 185 8.18 1.77 -4.92
C ALA A 185 9.59 2.35 -5.17
N ARG A 186 9.71 3.28 -6.13
CA ARG A 186 10.97 3.98 -6.43
C ARG A 186 11.37 4.97 -5.34
N TYR A 187 10.43 5.72 -4.78
CA TYR A 187 10.69 6.52 -3.58
C TYR A 187 11.14 5.62 -2.42
N ARG A 188 10.48 4.47 -2.23
CA ARG A 188 10.83 3.52 -1.17
C ARG A 188 12.24 3.00 -1.30
N TRP A 189 12.66 2.66 -2.52
CA TRP A 189 14.05 2.31 -2.81
C TRP A 189 15.00 3.47 -2.50
N ALA A 190 14.68 4.69 -2.92
CA ALA A 190 15.54 5.85 -2.68
C ALA A 190 15.76 6.14 -1.18
N CYS A 191 14.69 6.05 -0.39
CA CYS A 191 14.75 6.13 1.08
C CYS A 191 15.56 4.97 1.69
N ALA A 192 15.36 3.73 1.21
CA ALA A 192 16.13 2.57 1.67
C ALA A 192 17.63 2.74 1.38
N ASN A 193 17.96 3.18 0.17
CA ASN A 193 19.33 3.40 -0.27
C ASN A 193 20.00 4.50 0.56
N ALA A 194 19.33 5.62 0.81
CA ALA A 194 19.84 6.67 1.69
C ALA A 194 20.15 6.14 3.09
N ARG A 195 19.21 5.40 3.70
CA ARG A 195 19.38 4.79 5.02
C ARG A 195 20.57 3.82 5.07
N THR A 196 20.69 2.90 4.11
CA THR A 196 21.81 1.95 4.00
C THR A 196 23.15 2.67 3.90
N ASN A 197 23.18 3.81 3.20
CA ASN A 197 24.38 4.64 3.04
C ASN A 197 24.54 5.71 4.15
N ARG A 198 23.76 5.65 5.23
CA ARG A 198 23.77 6.61 6.34
C ARG A 198 23.61 8.08 5.90
N ARG A 199 22.74 8.31 4.92
CA ARG A 199 22.36 9.63 4.39
C ARG A 199 20.93 9.97 4.80
N THR A 200 20.60 11.25 4.78
CA THR A 200 19.21 11.72 4.91
C THR A 200 18.39 11.28 3.69
N ALA A 201 17.08 11.12 3.89
CA ALA A 201 16.17 10.83 2.79
C ALA A 201 16.29 11.92 1.70
N PRO A 202 16.35 11.55 0.42
CA PRO A 202 16.55 12.52 -0.65
C PRO A 202 15.30 13.36 -0.84
N SER A 203 15.50 14.60 -1.31
CA SER A 203 14.42 15.50 -1.72
C SER A 203 13.25 15.53 -0.74
N ASN A 204 13.56 15.72 0.56
CA ASN A 204 12.57 15.86 1.63
C ASN A 204 11.49 14.77 1.71
N LEU A 205 11.73 13.59 1.14
CA LEU A 205 10.85 12.43 1.30
C LEU A 205 10.77 12.06 2.78
N ASP A 206 9.57 11.78 3.25
CA ASP A 206 9.36 11.17 4.55
C ASP A 206 9.39 9.64 4.40
N PRO A 207 10.39 8.94 4.98
CA PRO A 207 10.49 7.48 4.84
C PRO A 207 9.30 6.71 5.42
N GLY A 208 8.66 7.23 6.47
CA GLY A 208 7.46 6.65 7.07
C GLY A 208 6.29 6.72 6.11
N VAL A 209 5.97 7.92 5.63
CA VAL A 209 4.92 8.15 4.63
C VAL A 209 5.11 7.26 3.40
N VAL A 210 6.32 7.22 2.85
CA VAL A 210 6.63 6.38 1.69
C VAL A 210 6.43 4.89 1.97
N CYS A 211 6.75 4.44 3.19
CA CYS A 211 6.61 3.04 3.59
C CYS A 211 5.14 2.62 3.65
N GLU A 212 4.31 3.39 4.34
CA GLU A 212 2.87 3.11 4.50
C GLU A 212 2.12 3.19 3.18
N ARG A 213 2.43 4.20 2.35
CA ARG A 213 1.83 4.28 1.02
C ARG A 213 2.22 3.10 0.13
N HIS A 214 3.48 2.64 0.22
CA HIS A 214 3.94 1.46 -0.51
C HIS A 214 3.19 0.20 -0.06
N TYR A 215 2.95 0.05 1.25
CA TYR A 215 2.16 -1.05 1.79
C TYR A 215 0.73 -1.07 1.22
N ALA A 216 0.02 0.06 1.28
CA ALA A 216 -1.33 0.17 0.72
C ALA A 216 -1.36 -0.12 -0.79
N PHE A 217 -0.38 0.37 -1.54
CA PHE A 217 -0.27 0.06 -2.98
C PHE A 217 -0.03 -1.42 -3.23
N ASN A 218 0.86 -2.08 -2.47
CA ASN A 218 1.10 -3.52 -2.61
C ASN A 218 -0.16 -4.35 -2.37
N TRP A 219 -0.99 -3.95 -1.43
CA TRP A 219 -2.30 -4.58 -1.21
C TRP A 219 -3.27 -4.33 -2.37
N LEU A 220 -3.37 -3.08 -2.83
CA LEU A 220 -4.25 -2.66 -3.93
C LEU A 220 -3.90 -3.35 -5.25
N ILE A 221 -2.62 -3.59 -5.52
CA ILE A 221 -2.16 -4.24 -6.75
C ILE A 221 -1.94 -5.75 -6.57
N GLY A 222 -2.31 -6.32 -5.41
CA GLY A 222 -2.20 -7.75 -5.14
C GLY A 222 -0.81 -8.34 -5.43
N SER A 223 0.27 -7.58 -5.23
CA SER A 223 1.63 -7.95 -5.66
C SER A 223 2.11 -9.27 -5.06
N SER A 224 1.55 -9.65 -3.91
CA SER A 224 1.85 -10.87 -3.16
C SER A 224 0.69 -11.86 -3.06
N GLY A 225 -0.53 -11.49 -3.52
CA GLY A 225 -1.76 -12.27 -3.31
C GLY A 225 -2.14 -12.45 -1.84
N ARG A 226 -1.63 -11.60 -0.95
CA ARG A 226 -1.81 -11.70 0.50
C ARG A 226 -2.94 -10.79 1.00
N ASP A 227 -3.48 -11.18 2.15
CA ASP A 227 -4.37 -10.34 2.95
C ASP A 227 -3.60 -9.16 3.56
N TRP A 228 -4.35 -8.14 3.98
CA TRP A 228 -3.82 -6.87 4.50
C TRP A 228 -2.67 -7.08 5.48
N ASP A 229 -2.91 -7.76 6.60
CA ASP A 229 -1.94 -7.98 7.69
C ASP A 229 -0.67 -8.76 7.27
N HIS A 230 -0.61 -9.30 6.05
CA HIS A 230 0.50 -10.11 5.55
C HIS A 230 1.29 -9.46 4.41
N ILE A 231 0.92 -8.24 4.02
CA ILE A 231 1.63 -7.47 3.00
C ILE A 231 3.06 -7.16 3.49
N THR A 232 4.02 -7.24 2.56
CA THR A 232 5.41 -6.82 2.81
C THR A 232 5.77 -5.66 1.89
N THR A 233 6.74 -4.86 2.31
CA THR A 233 7.24 -3.70 1.56
C THR A 233 8.69 -3.90 1.11
N ASP A 234 9.07 -5.15 0.83
CA ASP A 234 10.44 -5.49 0.43
C ASP A 234 10.75 -4.84 -0.92
N THR A 235 11.84 -4.06 -0.98
CA THR A 235 12.33 -3.33 -2.17
C THR A 235 13.82 -3.52 -2.35
#